data_AF-A0A2G6YEJ3-F1
#
_entry.id   AF-A0A2G6YEJ3-F1
#
_cell.length_a   1.000
_cell.length_b   1.000
_cell.length_c   1.000
_cell.angle_alpha   90.00
_cell.angle_beta   90.00
_cell.angle_gamma   90.00
#
_symmetry.space_group_name_H-M   'P 1'
#
loop_
_entity.id
_entity.type
_entity.pdbx_description
1 polymer ?
#
loop_
_entity_poly.entity_id
_entity_poly.type
_entity_poly.pdbx_seq_one_letter_code
_entity_poly.pdbx_strand_id
1 'polypeptide(L)'
;MPRKHLHLADFASLAAFLAVRGGAARAGLVALLVGLCPWACAKGKEASAEAALGAGAAVALVADAAATPARKTLSGGLEGMQGEAVVTLLGGGADCALEPGGGFGQAPEPEPKGVRMPYGVLAFSASGCTGSITVQLTYPEPLPPTAQLWKLGPATQSATTSTWFAWSGAQFSADRRTVTYTVQDNGVGDSDPAVGRIRDPATVALVPLVAVPLLADTTWALWVAAVILGLMVWLDMRSRPRITGR
;
A
#
# COMPACT_ATOMS: atom_id res chain seq x y z
N MET A 1 -23.17 9.45 74.57
CA MET A 1 -23.71 9.30 73.21
C MET A 1 -22.88 8.25 72.47
N PRO A 2 -23.47 7.12 72.02
CA PRO A 2 -22.71 6.01 71.47
C PRO A 2 -22.29 6.24 70.02
N ARG A 3 -21.01 5.99 69.70
CA ARG A 3 -20.44 5.96 68.34
C ARG A 3 -21.01 4.76 67.59
N LYS A 4 -21.84 5.02 66.57
CA LYS A 4 -22.28 3.99 65.61
C LYS A 4 -21.10 3.66 64.70
N HIS A 5 -20.58 2.45 64.79
CA HIS A 5 -19.65 1.88 63.80
C HIS A 5 -20.47 1.52 62.56
N LEU A 6 -20.29 2.26 61.46
CA LEU A 6 -20.82 1.84 60.16
C LEU A 6 -19.99 0.65 59.67
N HIS A 7 -20.65 -0.49 59.48
CA HIS A 7 -20.04 -1.72 58.98
C HIS A 7 -19.82 -1.60 57.47
N LEU A 8 -18.68 -2.10 56.99
CA LEU A 8 -18.27 -2.13 55.57
C LEU A 8 -19.29 -2.80 54.63
N ALA A 9 -20.21 -3.60 55.20
CA ALA A 9 -21.27 -4.30 54.46
C ALA A 9 -22.36 -3.36 53.90
N ASP A 10 -22.62 -2.22 54.55
CA ASP A 10 -23.65 -1.28 54.10
C ASP A 10 -23.26 -0.55 52.80
N PHE A 11 -21.96 -0.37 52.55
CA PHE A 11 -21.45 0.24 51.31
C PHE A 11 -21.53 -0.70 50.10
N ALA A 12 -21.40 -2.02 50.32
CA ALA A 12 -21.55 -3.01 49.26
C ALA A 12 -23.00 -3.08 48.75
N SER A 13 -23.98 -2.90 49.64
CA SER A 13 -25.40 -2.95 49.28
C SER A 13 -25.87 -1.72 48.49
N LEU A 14 -25.26 -0.55 48.71
CA LEU A 14 -25.57 0.67 47.95
C LEU A 14 -24.94 0.66 46.55
N ALA A 15 -23.75 0.05 46.39
CA ALA A 15 -23.11 -0.12 45.09
C ALA A 15 -23.90 -1.07 44.16
N ALA A 16 -24.54 -2.10 44.73
CA ALA A 16 -25.37 -3.04 43.98
C ALA A 16 -26.67 -2.40 43.47
N PHE A 17 -27.30 -1.50 44.24
CA PHE A 17 -28.56 -0.86 43.85
C PHE A 17 -28.42 0.16 42.71
N LEU A 18 -27.25 0.80 42.56
CA LEU A 18 -27.04 1.72 41.44
C LEU A 18 -26.58 1.02 40.14
N ALA A 19 -26.37 -0.29 40.12
CA ALA A 19 -25.94 -1.02 38.91
C ALA A 19 -27.12 -1.43 37.99
N VAL A 20 -28.38 -1.26 38.41
CA VAL A 20 -29.55 -1.86 37.73
C VAL A 20 -30.32 -0.91 36.79
N ARG A 21 -29.99 0.38 36.69
CA ARG A 21 -30.65 1.28 35.71
C ARG A 21 -29.63 2.11 34.92
N GLY A 22 -29.49 1.75 33.65
CA GLY A 22 -28.60 2.41 32.69
C GLY A 22 -28.99 3.86 32.41
N GLY A 23 -27.98 4.73 32.39
CA GLY A 23 -28.10 6.13 32.01
C GLY A 23 -26.74 6.83 32.04
N ALA A 24 -26.41 7.53 30.96
CA ALA A 24 -25.10 8.12 30.61
C ALA A 24 -24.52 9.18 31.59
N ALA A 25 -25.08 9.37 32.78
CA ALA A 25 -24.70 10.44 33.71
C ALA A 25 -23.53 10.06 34.66
N ARG A 26 -22.74 9.02 34.37
CA ARG A 26 -21.79 8.42 35.34
C ARG A 26 -20.30 8.44 34.98
N ALA A 27 -19.91 9.11 33.89
CA ALA A 27 -18.50 9.35 33.63
C ALA A 27 -17.84 10.27 34.70
N GLY A 28 -18.63 11.09 35.41
CA GLY A 28 -18.09 12.07 36.37
C GLY A 28 -17.79 11.56 37.78
N LEU A 29 -18.40 10.46 38.26
CA LEU A 29 -18.28 10.07 39.68
C LEU A 29 -17.29 8.92 39.94
N VAL A 30 -16.96 8.11 38.92
CA VAL A 30 -15.93 7.05 39.05
C VAL A 30 -14.52 7.65 39.05
N ALA A 31 -14.32 8.79 38.38
CA ALA A 31 -13.07 9.54 38.43
C ALA A 31 -12.72 10.07 39.85
N LEU A 32 -13.72 10.25 40.72
CA LEU A 32 -13.50 10.76 42.08
C LEU A 32 -13.02 9.69 43.07
N LEU A 33 -13.25 8.40 42.80
CA LEU A 33 -12.84 7.29 43.69
C LEU A 33 -11.46 6.72 43.37
N VAL A 34 -10.96 6.91 42.15
CA VAL A 34 -9.58 6.53 41.76
C VAL A 34 -8.56 7.59 42.21
N GLY A 35 -8.99 8.84 42.46
CA GLY A 35 -8.12 9.94 42.89
C GLY A 35 -7.69 9.94 44.37
N LEU A 36 -8.10 8.97 45.19
CA LEU A 36 -7.86 8.97 46.64
C LEU A 36 -7.02 7.80 47.17
N CYS A 37 -6.31 7.06 46.30
CA CYS A 37 -5.33 6.06 46.76
C CYS A 37 -3.88 6.40 46.38
N PRO A 38 -3.25 7.44 46.96
CA PRO A 38 -1.82 7.66 46.78
C PRO A 38 -0.94 6.96 47.84
N TRP A 39 -1.46 6.07 48.71
CA TRP A 39 -0.69 5.54 49.85
C TRP A 39 -0.41 4.03 49.88
N ALA A 40 -0.74 3.26 48.84
CA ALA A 40 -0.41 1.83 48.80
C ALA A 40 0.81 1.46 47.93
N CYS A 41 1.38 2.39 47.17
CA CYS A 41 2.61 2.15 46.39
C CYS A 41 3.87 2.48 47.19
N ALA A 42 4.09 1.79 48.32
CA ALA A 42 5.36 1.88 49.04
C ALA A 42 5.63 0.59 49.82
N LYS A 43 5.95 -0.50 49.11
CA LYS A 43 7.06 -1.41 49.41
C LYS A 43 7.10 -2.56 48.40
N GLY A 44 8.31 -2.88 47.96
CA GLY A 44 8.58 -3.69 46.78
C GLY A 44 8.09 -5.13 46.86
N LYS A 45 7.72 -5.65 45.68
CA LYS A 45 8.38 -6.74 44.98
C LYS A 45 7.70 -6.88 43.63
N GLU A 46 8.49 -7.12 42.58
CA GLU A 46 7.99 -7.56 41.28
C GLU A 46 7.10 -8.79 41.51
N ALA A 47 5.79 -8.62 41.29
CA ALA A 47 4.84 -9.71 41.30
C ALA A 47 4.48 -9.98 39.85
N SER A 48 5.08 -11.05 39.31
CA SER A 48 4.64 -11.73 38.09
C SER A 48 3.13 -11.93 38.10
N ALA A 49 2.53 -11.74 36.93
CA ALA A 49 1.10 -11.78 36.67
C ALA A 49 0.51 -13.20 36.76
N GLU A 50 0.61 -13.88 37.90
CA GLU A 50 0.02 -15.20 38.13
C GLU A 50 -0.44 -15.33 39.59
N ALA A 51 -1.41 -14.50 40.02
CA ALA A 51 -2.18 -14.74 41.24
C ALA A 51 -3.46 -13.90 41.29
N ALA A 52 -4.39 -14.15 40.36
CA ALA A 52 -5.76 -13.63 40.46
C ALA A 52 -6.79 -14.68 40.04
N LEU A 53 -6.61 -15.93 40.47
CA LEU A 53 -7.69 -16.94 40.49
C LEU A 53 -7.99 -17.29 41.95
N GLY A 54 -8.78 -16.46 42.61
CA GLY A 54 -9.07 -16.68 44.03
C GLY A 54 -10.10 -15.76 44.66
N ALA A 55 -11.02 -15.17 43.89
CA ALA A 55 -12.28 -14.62 44.40
C ALA A 55 -13.16 -14.33 43.19
N GLY A 56 -14.30 -15.02 43.08
CA GLY A 56 -15.27 -14.87 42.00
C GLY A 56 -16.02 -13.53 42.03
N ALA A 57 -15.30 -12.43 41.80
CA ALA A 57 -15.86 -11.15 41.41
C ALA A 57 -15.48 -10.93 39.94
N ALA A 58 -16.39 -11.28 39.03
CA ALA A 58 -16.27 -10.91 37.64
C ALA A 58 -16.39 -9.38 37.53
N VAL A 59 -15.27 -8.68 37.66
CA VAL A 59 -15.17 -7.31 37.16
C VAL A 59 -15.24 -7.44 35.66
N ALA A 60 -16.41 -7.14 35.09
CA ALA A 60 -16.54 -6.95 33.66
C ALA A 60 -15.65 -5.75 33.30
N LEU A 61 -14.41 -6.05 32.91
CA LEU A 61 -13.63 -5.13 32.10
C LEU A 61 -14.51 -4.88 30.87
N VAL A 62 -15.03 -3.66 30.75
CA VAL A 62 -15.47 -3.17 29.45
C VAL A 62 -14.20 -3.16 28.64
N ALA A 63 -13.98 -4.22 27.87
CA ALA A 63 -13.05 -4.18 26.78
C ALA A 63 -13.59 -3.05 25.90
N ASP A 64 -12.92 -1.91 25.91
CA ASP A 64 -12.98 -0.98 24.79
C ASP A 64 -12.74 -1.88 23.57
N ALA A 65 -13.70 -1.93 22.66
CA ALA A 65 -13.60 -2.81 21.50
C ALA A 65 -12.32 -2.41 20.77
N ALA A 66 -11.24 -3.15 21.00
CA ALA A 66 -9.96 -2.85 20.42
C ALA A 66 -10.18 -2.87 18.92
N ALA A 67 -10.21 -1.68 18.31
CA ALA A 67 -10.38 -1.54 16.88
C ALA A 67 -9.23 -2.32 16.24
N THR A 68 -9.54 -3.47 15.65
CA THR A 68 -8.54 -4.26 14.94
C THR A 68 -7.98 -3.36 13.83
N PRO A 69 -6.66 -3.06 13.84
CA PRO A 69 -6.10 -2.17 12.84
C PRO A 69 -6.35 -2.76 11.44
N ALA A 70 -6.82 -1.91 10.52
CA ALA A 70 -7.03 -2.29 9.12
C ALA A 70 -5.74 -2.90 8.55
N ARG A 71 -5.84 -4.09 7.95
CA ARG A 71 -4.69 -4.74 7.29
C ARG A 71 -4.30 -3.92 6.06
N LYS A 72 -3.10 -3.34 6.05
CA LYS A 72 -2.60 -2.53 4.92
C LYS A 72 -1.51 -3.21 4.11
N THR A 73 -0.99 -4.35 4.57
CA THR A 73 0.13 -5.05 3.91
C THR A 73 -0.19 -6.51 3.60
N LEU A 74 0.38 -6.98 2.50
CA LEU A 74 0.35 -8.37 2.02
C LEU A 74 1.76 -8.71 1.50
N SER A 75 2.26 -9.91 1.78
CA SER A 75 3.51 -10.40 1.20
C SER A 75 3.36 -11.79 0.63
N GLY A 76 4.29 -12.18 -0.24
CA GLY A 76 4.40 -13.54 -0.74
C GLY A 76 5.53 -13.71 -1.75
N GLY A 77 5.87 -14.97 -2.01
CA GLY A 77 6.90 -15.32 -3.00
C GLY A 77 6.47 -15.00 -4.42
N LEU A 78 7.45 -14.63 -5.25
CA LEU A 78 7.27 -14.45 -6.68
C LEU A 78 7.97 -15.57 -7.44
N GLU A 79 7.35 -15.99 -8.54
CA GLU A 79 8.02 -16.91 -9.45
C GLU A 79 9.23 -16.23 -10.10
N GLY A 80 10.36 -16.94 -10.12
CA GLY A 80 11.59 -16.44 -10.73
C GLY A 80 12.37 -15.40 -9.91
N MET A 81 12.00 -15.13 -8.65
CA MET A 81 12.78 -14.28 -7.74
C MET A 81 13.05 -14.98 -6.40
N GLN A 82 14.17 -14.62 -5.74
CA GLN A 82 14.48 -15.05 -4.38
C GLN A 82 13.98 -14.01 -3.37
N GLY A 83 13.11 -14.44 -2.46
CA GLY A 83 12.52 -13.58 -1.42
C GLY A 83 11.03 -13.31 -1.64
N GLU A 84 10.47 -12.44 -0.80
CA GLU A 84 9.06 -12.07 -0.88
C GLU A 84 8.90 -10.66 -1.46
N ALA A 85 7.88 -10.50 -2.30
CA ALA A 85 7.37 -9.19 -2.63
C ALA A 85 6.37 -8.74 -1.57
N VAL A 86 6.32 -7.43 -1.35
CA VAL A 86 5.45 -6.79 -0.36
C VAL A 86 4.57 -5.75 -1.04
N VAL A 87 3.27 -5.84 -0.79
CA VAL A 87 2.26 -4.87 -1.20
C VAL A 87 1.85 -4.06 0.00
N THR A 88 1.83 -2.74 -0.15
CA THR A 88 1.35 -1.80 0.86
C THR A 88 0.26 -0.92 0.27
N LEU A 89 -0.90 -0.89 0.93
CA LEU A 89 -1.98 0.04 0.62
C LEU A 89 -1.84 1.33 1.42
N LEU A 90 -1.92 2.45 0.71
CA LEU A 90 -1.91 3.80 1.25
C LEU A 90 -3.19 4.51 0.81
N GLY A 91 -3.70 5.42 1.65
CA GLY A 91 -4.96 6.13 1.37
C GLY A 91 -6.21 5.25 1.56
N GLY A 92 -7.29 5.59 0.86
CA GLY A 92 -8.58 4.90 0.92
C GLY A 92 -9.39 5.09 2.21
N GLY A 93 -8.92 5.89 3.17
CA GLY A 93 -9.58 6.06 4.48
C GLY A 93 -9.07 5.10 5.55
N ALA A 94 -9.54 5.33 6.79
CA ALA A 94 -9.11 4.57 7.98
C ALA A 94 -9.58 3.10 7.94
N ASP A 95 -10.77 2.87 7.39
CA ASP A 95 -11.42 1.55 7.37
C ASP A 95 -11.02 0.69 6.16
N CYS A 96 -10.34 1.27 5.16
CA CYS A 96 -9.90 0.55 3.96
C CYS A 96 -8.88 -0.52 4.31
N ALA A 97 -9.22 -1.80 4.13
CA ALA A 97 -8.37 -2.91 4.52
C ALA A 97 -8.24 -3.93 3.40
N LEU A 98 -7.07 -4.54 3.28
CA LEU A 98 -6.86 -5.75 2.48
C LEU A 98 -7.70 -6.89 3.07
N GLU A 99 -8.51 -7.50 2.20
CA GLU A 99 -9.27 -8.69 2.53
C GLU A 99 -8.35 -9.92 2.61
N PRO A 100 -8.71 -10.90 3.47
CA PRO A 100 -8.01 -12.18 3.48
C PRO A 100 -8.20 -12.91 2.13
N GLY A 101 -7.17 -13.64 1.69
CA GLY A 101 -7.20 -14.44 0.45
C GLY A 101 -6.56 -13.79 -0.77
N GLY A 102 -6.09 -12.54 -0.67
CA GLY A 102 -5.18 -11.96 -1.66
C GLY A 102 -3.78 -12.58 -1.60
N GLY A 103 -3.03 -12.50 -2.69
CA GLY A 103 -1.68 -13.07 -2.77
C GLY A 103 -1.07 -13.00 -4.17
N PHE A 104 0.12 -13.57 -4.26
CA PHE A 104 0.82 -13.80 -5.52
C PHE A 104 0.48 -15.20 -6.03
N GLY A 105 0.17 -15.29 -7.33
CA GLY A 105 -0.22 -16.52 -8.00
C GLY A 105 0.41 -16.62 -9.38
N GLN A 106 0.09 -17.69 -10.08
CA GLN A 106 0.61 -17.97 -11.43
C GLN A 106 0.08 -16.98 -12.47
N ALA A 107 0.83 -16.82 -13.57
CA ALA A 107 0.39 -16.05 -14.72
C ALA A 107 -0.86 -16.68 -15.36
N PRO A 108 -1.72 -15.90 -16.04
CA PRO A 108 -2.82 -16.44 -16.81
C PRO A 108 -2.30 -17.27 -17.99
N GLU A 109 -2.94 -18.41 -18.26
CA GLU A 109 -2.65 -19.24 -19.43
C GLU A 109 -3.87 -19.21 -20.39
N PRO A 110 -3.71 -18.81 -21.66
CA PRO A 110 -2.48 -18.28 -22.26
C PRO A 110 -2.19 -16.82 -21.85
N GLU A 111 -0.92 -16.44 -21.82
CA GLU A 111 -0.52 -15.05 -21.63
C GLU A 111 -1.03 -14.14 -22.77
N PRO A 112 -1.29 -12.84 -22.52
CA PRO A 112 -1.67 -11.90 -23.56
C PRO A 112 -0.64 -11.83 -24.70
N LYS A 113 -1.12 -11.71 -25.94
CA LYS A 113 -0.26 -11.75 -27.14
C LYS A 113 0.84 -10.68 -27.08
N GLY A 114 2.10 -11.11 -27.24
CA GLY A 114 3.26 -10.22 -27.29
C GLY A 114 3.74 -9.73 -25.93
N VAL A 115 3.24 -10.31 -24.84
CA VAL A 115 3.53 -9.93 -23.46
C VAL A 115 3.93 -11.19 -22.70
N ARG A 116 4.99 -11.11 -21.89
CA ARG A 116 5.38 -12.19 -20.97
C ARG A 116 5.16 -11.76 -19.53
N MET A 117 4.60 -12.62 -18.68
CA MET A 117 4.28 -12.33 -17.28
C MET A 117 5.05 -13.28 -16.34
N PRO A 118 6.40 -13.25 -16.36
CA PRO A 118 7.23 -14.27 -15.71
C PRO A 118 7.16 -14.29 -14.18
N TYR A 119 6.65 -13.21 -13.57
CA TYR A 119 6.56 -13.06 -12.12
C TYR A 119 5.16 -13.40 -11.58
N GLY A 120 4.27 -13.93 -12.42
CA GLY A 120 2.91 -14.26 -12.04
C GLY A 120 2.01 -13.04 -11.83
N VAL A 121 0.91 -13.22 -11.10
CA VAL A 121 -0.11 -12.19 -10.85
C VAL A 121 -0.22 -11.95 -9.35
N LEU A 122 -0.16 -10.68 -8.95
CA LEU A 122 -0.66 -10.23 -7.66
C LEU A 122 -2.17 -10.03 -7.79
N ALA A 123 -2.96 -10.73 -6.99
CA ALA A 123 -4.39 -10.50 -6.88
C ALA A 123 -4.75 -10.13 -5.43
N PHE A 124 -5.30 -8.95 -5.22
CA PHE A 124 -5.84 -8.56 -3.92
C PHE A 124 -7.25 -7.98 -4.05
N SER A 125 -7.95 -7.95 -2.92
CA SER A 125 -9.20 -7.21 -2.74
C SER A 125 -9.06 -6.34 -1.50
N ALA A 126 -9.59 -5.14 -1.55
CA ALA A 126 -9.64 -4.22 -0.43
C ALA A 126 -11.08 -3.73 -0.24
N SER A 127 -11.55 -3.64 1.00
CA SER A 127 -12.90 -3.19 1.31
C SER A 127 -12.91 -2.11 2.39
N GLY A 128 -14.00 -1.35 2.45
CA GLY A 128 -14.11 -0.15 3.29
C GLY A 128 -13.36 1.05 2.73
N CYS A 129 -13.08 1.04 1.42
CA CYS A 129 -12.27 2.06 0.78
C CYS A 129 -13.13 3.24 0.31
N THR A 130 -12.72 4.45 0.64
CA THR A 130 -13.34 5.69 0.18
C THR A 130 -12.35 6.43 -0.71
N GLY A 131 -12.74 6.69 -1.96
CA GLY A 131 -11.90 7.40 -2.93
C GLY A 131 -10.80 6.52 -3.53
N SER A 132 -9.65 7.11 -3.84
CA SER A 132 -8.52 6.39 -4.45
C SER A 132 -7.61 5.75 -3.39
N ILE A 133 -7.07 4.58 -3.72
CA ILE A 133 -5.96 3.95 -3.01
C ILE A 133 -4.67 4.12 -3.81
N THR A 134 -3.56 4.21 -3.11
CA THR A 134 -2.22 4.07 -3.69
C THR A 134 -1.66 2.72 -3.30
N VAL A 135 -1.23 1.96 -4.28
CA VAL A 135 -0.64 0.63 -4.11
C VAL A 135 0.86 0.75 -4.33
N GLN A 136 1.64 0.33 -3.34
CA GLN A 136 3.09 0.27 -3.42
C GLN A 136 3.53 -1.19 -3.39
N LEU A 137 4.12 -1.67 -4.48
CA LEU A 137 4.65 -3.02 -4.63
C LEU A 137 6.16 -2.94 -4.53
N THR A 138 6.75 -3.69 -3.60
CA THR A 138 8.19 -3.80 -3.41
C THR A 138 8.63 -5.21 -3.76
N TYR A 139 9.54 -5.33 -4.72
CA TYR A 139 10.10 -6.57 -5.22
C TYR A 139 11.45 -6.85 -4.54
N PRO A 140 11.79 -8.12 -4.27
CA PRO A 140 13.05 -8.48 -3.62
C PRO A 140 14.26 -8.23 -4.54
N GLU A 141 14.06 -8.30 -5.86
CA GLU A 141 15.08 -8.08 -6.88
C GLU A 141 14.68 -6.92 -7.82
N PRO A 142 15.65 -6.20 -8.41
CA PRO A 142 15.36 -5.13 -9.38
C PRO A 142 14.63 -5.66 -10.63
N LEU A 143 13.58 -4.95 -11.03
CA LEU A 143 12.84 -5.27 -12.25
C LEU A 143 13.62 -4.85 -13.51
N PRO A 144 13.61 -5.69 -14.58
CA PRO A 144 14.27 -5.36 -15.84
C PRO A 144 13.78 -4.03 -16.42
N PRO A 145 14.57 -3.28 -17.21
CA PRO A 145 14.14 -2.01 -17.80
C PRO A 145 12.90 -2.09 -18.68
N THR A 146 12.61 -3.27 -19.24
CA THR A 146 11.46 -3.56 -20.10
C THR A 146 10.17 -3.86 -19.33
N ALA A 147 10.25 -3.91 -18.00
CA ALA A 147 9.10 -4.21 -17.14
C ALA A 147 8.08 -3.08 -17.20
N GLN A 148 6.82 -3.46 -17.43
CA GLN A 148 5.64 -2.61 -17.40
C GLN A 148 4.64 -3.19 -16.41
N LEU A 149 3.91 -2.31 -15.71
CA LEU A 149 2.78 -2.76 -14.90
C LEU A 149 1.59 -3.03 -15.82
N TRP A 150 0.98 -4.19 -15.67
CA TRP A 150 -0.24 -4.60 -16.35
C TRP A 150 -1.31 -4.91 -15.32
N LYS A 151 -2.55 -4.52 -15.60
CA LYS A 151 -3.70 -4.76 -14.73
C LYS A 151 -4.78 -5.52 -15.46
N LEU A 152 -5.53 -6.31 -14.72
CA LEU A 152 -6.76 -6.93 -15.17
C LEU A 152 -7.92 -6.07 -14.67
N GLY A 153 -8.77 -5.63 -15.60
CA GLY A 153 -9.96 -4.85 -15.26
C GLY A 153 -10.53 -4.12 -16.47
N PRO A 154 -11.51 -3.22 -16.25
CA PRO A 154 -11.99 -2.31 -17.27
C PRO A 154 -10.83 -1.41 -17.75
N ALA A 155 -10.45 -1.53 -19.02
CA ALA A 155 -9.33 -0.76 -19.60
C ALA A 155 -9.69 0.71 -19.88
N THR A 156 -10.98 1.05 -19.88
CA THR A 156 -11.49 2.41 -20.07
C THR A 156 -12.65 2.66 -19.11
N GLN A 157 -12.96 3.93 -18.85
CA GLN A 157 -14.17 4.28 -18.12
C GLN A 157 -15.39 3.66 -18.82
N SER A 158 -16.30 3.06 -18.05
CA SER A 158 -17.52 2.40 -18.54
C SER A 158 -17.32 1.11 -19.34
N ALA A 159 -16.11 0.56 -19.45
CA ALA A 159 -15.94 -0.78 -20.01
C ALA A 159 -16.62 -1.82 -19.10
N THR A 160 -17.43 -2.69 -19.70
CA THR A 160 -18.20 -3.72 -18.98
C THR A 160 -17.48 -5.05 -18.87
N THR A 161 -16.33 -5.19 -19.55
CA THR A 161 -15.51 -6.39 -19.55
C THR A 161 -14.13 -6.08 -19.00
N SER A 162 -13.56 -7.06 -18.29
CA SER A 162 -12.19 -6.98 -17.78
C SER A 162 -11.22 -7.62 -18.76
N THR A 163 -10.14 -6.91 -19.09
CA THR A 163 -9.05 -7.41 -19.93
C THR A 163 -7.70 -7.05 -19.32
N TRP A 164 -6.64 -7.73 -19.75
CA TRP A 164 -5.28 -7.34 -19.40
C TRP A 164 -4.84 -6.15 -20.26
N PHE A 165 -4.37 -5.08 -19.63
CA PHE A 165 -3.86 -3.89 -20.31
C PHE A 165 -2.68 -3.27 -19.58
N ALA A 166 -1.82 -2.58 -20.33
CA ALA A 166 -0.69 -1.84 -19.77
C ALA A 166 -1.19 -0.62 -18.98
N TRP A 167 -0.69 -0.46 -17.76
CA TRP A 167 -1.03 0.67 -16.89
C TRP A 167 -0.03 1.81 -17.06
N SER A 168 -0.49 2.94 -17.59
CA SER A 168 0.35 4.12 -17.85
C SER A 168 0.67 4.95 -16.60
N GLY A 169 -0.13 4.82 -15.53
CA GLY A 169 0.04 5.58 -14.29
C GLY A 169 1.03 4.98 -13.29
N ALA A 170 1.83 3.98 -13.68
CA ALA A 170 2.80 3.34 -12.80
C ALA A 170 4.10 4.12 -12.72
N GLN A 171 4.62 4.27 -11.50
CA GLN A 171 5.92 4.87 -11.22
C GLN A 171 6.88 3.79 -10.71
N PHE A 172 8.03 3.66 -11.36
CA PHE A 172 9.08 2.74 -10.94
C PHE A 172 10.17 3.52 -10.21
N SER A 173 10.64 3.01 -9.07
CA SER A 173 11.78 3.59 -8.34
C SER A 173 13.06 3.53 -9.17
N ALA A 174 14.03 4.37 -8.82
CA ALA A 174 15.33 4.43 -9.49
C ALA A 174 16.12 3.10 -9.42
N ASP A 175 15.99 2.37 -8.31
CA ASP A 175 16.59 1.05 -8.12
C ASP A 175 15.74 -0.10 -8.71
N ARG A 176 14.62 0.23 -9.35
CA ARG A 176 13.68 -0.68 -10.02
C ARG A 176 13.06 -1.75 -9.11
N ARG A 177 13.10 -1.59 -7.78
CA ARG A 177 12.47 -2.53 -6.85
C ARG A 177 11.06 -2.15 -6.45
N THR A 178 10.67 -0.87 -6.58
CA THR A 178 9.35 -0.41 -6.15
C THR A 178 8.53 0.06 -7.33
N VAL A 179 7.29 -0.42 -7.42
CA VAL A 179 6.27 0.05 -8.37
C VAL A 179 5.13 0.67 -7.57
N THR A 180 4.80 1.92 -7.87
CA THR A 180 3.70 2.64 -7.21
C THR A 180 2.67 3.06 -8.24
N TYR A 181 1.39 2.86 -7.94
CA TYR A 181 0.30 3.31 -8.79
C TYR A 181 -0.97 3.55 -7.96
N THR A 182 -1.92 4.28 -8.54
CA THR A 182 -3.19 4.62 -7.88
C THR A 182 -4.36 3.91 -8.55
N VAL A 183 -5.35 3.50 -7.77
CA VAL A 183 -6.61 2.91 -8.26
C VAL A 183 -7.76 3.65 -7.60
N GLN A 184 -8.77 3.99 -8.40
CA GLN A 184 -10.02 4.57 -7.93
C GLN A 184 -11.06 3.46 -7.83
N ASP A 185 -11.81 3.43 -6.73
CA ASP A 185 -13.03 2.62 -6.59
C ASP A 185 -13.97 2.84 -7.78
N ASN A 186 -14.43 1.75 -8.40
CA ASN A 186 -15.26 1.75 -9.61
C ASN A 186 -14.61 2.45 -10.83
N GLY A 187 -13.29 2.59 -10.82
CA GLY A 187 -12.51 3.22 -11.88
C GLY A 187 -11.87 2.24 -12.87
N VAL A 188 -11.05 2.79 -13.75
CA VAL A 188 -10.23 2.00 -14.68
C VAL A 188 -9.30 1.07 -13.88
N GLY A 189 -9.27 -0.21 -14.27
CA GLY A 189 -8.43 -1.21 -13.61
C GLY A 189 -8.90 -1.68 -12.23
N ASP A 190 -10.12 -1.32 -11.82
CA ASP A 190 -10.83 -1.96 -10.72
C ASP A 190 -11.76 -3.06 -11.28
N SER A 191 -11.47 -4.31 -10.93
CA SER A 191 -12.22 -5.48 -11.39
C SER A 191 -13.50 -5.74 -10.58
N ASP A 192 -13.83 -4.91 -9.59
CA ASP A 192 -15.07 -5.00 -8.83
C ASP A 192 -15.97 -3.77 -9.06
N PRO A 193 -17.23 -3.95 -9.49
CA PRO A 193 -18.18 -2.84 -9.61
C PRO A 193 -18.86 -2.44 -8.28
N ALA A 194 -18.61 -3.14 -7.17
CA ALA A 194 -19.22 -2.86 -5.88
C ALA A 194 -18.58 -1.65 -5.20
N VAL A 195 -19.39 -0.65 -4.86
CA VAL A 195 -18.93 0.57 -4.19
C VAL A 195 -18.26 0.26 -2.85
N GLY A 196 -17.09 0.84 -2.63
CA GLY A 196 -16.29 0.68 -1.43
C GLY A 196 -15.42 -0.58 -1.42
N ARG A 197 -15.33 -1.29 -2.54
CA ARG A 197 -14.52 -2.51 -2.70
C ARG A 197 -13.72 -2.43 -3.98
N ILE A 198 -12.40 -2.48 -3.84
CA ILE A 198 -11.45 -2.48 -4.95
C ILE A 198 -10.90 -3.89 -5.12
N ARG A 199 -11.05 -4.47 -6.31
CA ARG A 199 -10.38 -5.72 -6.68
C ARG A 199 -9.36 -5.44 -7.76
N ASP A 200 -8.09 -5.61 -7.44
CA ASP A 200 -7.00 -5.21 -8.32
C ASP A 200 -6.01 -6.35 -8.56
N PRO A 201 -6.25 -7.16 -9.60
CA PRO A 201 -5.25 -8.08 -10.12
C PRO A 201 -4.25 -7.33 -11.01
N ALA A 202 -2.98 -7.36 -10.63
CA ALA A 202 -1.89 -6.71 -11.33
C ALA A 202 -0.71 -7.67 -11.54
N THR A 203 0.09 -7.41 -12.56
CA THR A 203 1.32 -8.15 -12.85
C THR A 203 2.38 -7.21 -13.39
N VAL A 204 3.64 -7.59 -13.22
CA VAL A 204 4.72 -6.97 -13.97
C VAL A 204 5.00 -7.86 -15.17
N ALA A 205 4.78 -7.27 -16.34
CA ALA A 205 5.02 -7.94 -17.60
C ALA A 205 6.28 -7.41 -18.28
N LEU A 206 6.99 -8.30 -18.97
CA LEU A 206 8.08 -7.98 -19.85
C LEU A 206 7.54 -7.83 -21.27
N VAL A 207 7.61 -6.62 -21.79
CA VAL A 207 7.27 -6.33 -23.19
C VAL A 207 8.57 -6.20 -23.97
N PRO A 208 8.75 -6.93 -25.09
CA PRO A 208 9.95 -6.79 -25.90
C PRO A 208 10.15 -5.33 -26.31
N LEU A 209 11.37 -4.81 -26.14
CA LEU A 209 11.70 -3.52 -26.73
C LEU A 209 11.64 -3.69 -28.24
N VAL A 210 10.73 -2.99 -28.88
CA VAL A 210 10.86 -2.75 -30.31
C VAL A 210 12.09 -1.85 -30.42
N ALA A 211 13.19 -2.39 -30.94
CA ALA A 211 14.32 -1.57 -31.35
C ALA A 211 13.78 -0.58 -32.38
N VAL A 212 13.54 0.66 -31.95
CA VAL A 212 13.41 1.76 -32.89
C VAL A 212 14.81 1.86 -33.49
N PRO A 213 14.98 1.67 -34.81
CA PRO A 213 16.26 1.98 -35.43
C PRO A 213 16.54 3.46 -35.10
N LEU A 214 17.46 3.70 -34.17
CA LEU A 214 18.10 4.99 -34.08
C LEU A 214 18.73 5.21 -35.46
N LEU A 215 18.80 6.44 -35.96
CA LEU A 215 19.46 6.79 -37.21
C LEU A 215 20.98 6.44 -37.25
N ALA A 216 21.49 5.61 -36.34
CA ALA A 216 22.84 5.05 -36.32
C ALA A 216 23.18 4.22 -37.57
N ASP A 217 22.17 3.72 -38.28
CA ASP A 217 22.29 2.97 -39.53
C ASP A 217 22.61 3.89 -40.72
N THR A 218 22.42 5.20 -40.57
CA THR A 218 22.68 6.19 -41.62
C THR A 218 24.15 6.63 -41.62
N THR A 219 25.06 5.66 -41.62
CA THR A 219 26.50 5.92 -41.87
C THR A 219 26.68 6.82 -43.10
N TRP A 220 25.88 6.60 -44.15
CA TRP A 220 25.84 7.47 -45.33
C TRP A 220 25.42 8.92 -45.01
N ALA A 221 24.51 9.18 -44.08
CA ALA A 221 24.11 10.53 -43.70
C ALA A 221 25.23 11.26 -42.94
N LEU A 222 26.03 10.55 -42.15
CA LEU A 222 27.24 11.09 -41.53
C LEU A 222 28.32 11.41 -42.57
N TRP A 223 28.50 10.55 -43.58
CA TRP A 223 29.42 10.84 -44.70
C TRP A 223 28.95 12.04 -45.52
N VAL A 224 27.66 12.15 -45.81
CA VAL A 224 27.07 13.31 -46.50
C VAL A 224 27.26 14.59 -45.68
N ALA A 225 27.00 14.55 -44.36
CA ALA A 225 27.22 15.69 -43.48
C ALA A 225 28.71 16.09 -43.43
N ALA A 226 29.62 15.12 -43.35
CA ALA A 226 31.07 15.37 -43.37
C ALA A 226 31.53 15.98 -44.71
N VAL A 227 30.99 15.50 -45.83
CA VAL A 227 31.28 16.05 -47.17
C VAL A 227 30.74 17.48 -47.29
N ILE A 228 29.52 17.75 -46.83
CA ILE A 228 28.93 19.10 -46.86
C ILE A 228 29.78 20.06 -46.03
N LEU A 229 30.17 19.68 -44.81
CA LEU A 229 31.02 20.49 -43.95
C LEU A 229 32.40 20.72 -44.58
N GLY A 230 33.00 19.69 -45.17
CA GLY A 230 34.27 19.80 -45.91
C GLY A 230 34.17 20.75 -47.11
N LEU A 231 33.06 20.68 -47.85
CA LEU A 231 32.80 21.55 -49.01
C LEU A 231 32.63 23.01 -48.57
N MET A 232 31.92 23.26 -47.47
CA MET A 232 31.75 24.60 -46.91
C MET A 232 33.09 25.23 -46.49
N VAL A 233 33.94 24.46 -45.81
CA VAL A 233 35.28 24.92 -45.42
C VAL A 233 36.15 25.18 -46.65
N TRP A 234 36.07 24.32 -47.66
CA TRP A 234 36.82 24.50 -48.91
C TRP A 234 36.39 25.73 -49.70
N LEU A 235 35.09 25.99 -49.77
CA LEU A 235 34.55 27.18 -50.42
C LEU A 235 34.95 28.47 -49.67
N ASP A 236 34.94 28.45 -48.33
CA ASP A 236 35.42 29.58 -47.51
C ASP A 236 36.92 29.87 -47.72
N MET A 237 37.75 28.82 -47.81
CA MET A 237 39.17 28.99 -48.09
C MET A 237 39.43 29.56 -49.50
N ARG A 238 38.57 29.26 -50.47
CA ARG A 238 38.68 29.78 -51.85
C ARG A 238 38.19 31.21 -51.99
N SER A 239 37.22 31.63 -51.17
CA SER A 239 36.63 32.97 -51.23
C SER A 239 37.45 34.02 -50.47
N ARG A 240 38.44 33.62 -49.65
CA ARG A 240 39.36 34.56 -48.98
C ARG A 240 40.31 35.21 -50.00
N PRO A 241 40.22 36.53 -50.24
CA PRO A 241 41.17 37.21 -51.11
C PRO A 241 42.57 37.17 -50.49
N ARG A 242 43.59 36.88 -51.31
CA ARG A 242 44.99 37.00 -50.87
C ARG A 242 45.26 38.47 -50.57
N ILE A 243 45.37 38.82 -49.30
CA ILE A 243 45.93 40.10 -48.87
C ILE A 243 47.38 40.09 -49.37
N THR A 244 47.60 40.73 -50.52
CA THR A 244 48.93 41.02 -51.03
C THR A 244 49.40 42.22 -50.22
N GLY A 245 50.23 41.94 -49.21
CA GLY A 245 50.83 42.97 -48.36
C GLY A 245 51.62 43.96 -49.21
N ARG A 246 51.46 45.24 -48.89
CA ARG A 246 52.26 46.35 -49.37
C ARG A 246 53.04 46.93 -48.19
#